data_AF-A0A1G8RSJ0-F1
#
_entry.id   AF-A0A1G8RSJ0-F1
#
_cell.length_a   1.000
_cell.length_b   1.000
_cell.length_c   1.000
_cell.angle_alpha   90.00
_cell.angle_beta   90.00
_cell.angle_gamma   90.00
#
_symmetry.space_group_name_H-M   'P 1'
#
loop_
_entity.id
_entity.type
_entity.pdbx_description
1 polymer ?
#
loop_
_entity_poly.entity_id
_entity_poly.type
_entity_poly.pdbx_seq_one_letter_code
_entity_poly.pdbx_strand_id
1 'polypeptide(L)'
;MNLRKRESEFLGFTIRANKKGKKRVAHTGIKADKKRKIKEEAKKLIRRIKTSPSALNTLLFNSFVLGLHNYFKKATHVNPEFARLAYDLGAFIYNHLRPVGKYGHPANPPPVYKKNVQSRF
;
A
#
# COMPACT_ATOMS: atom_id res chain seq x y z
N MET A 1 -9.31 24.11 -15.37
CA MET A 1 -9.83 22.77 -14.97
C MET A 1 -10.77 22.91 -13.76
N ASN A 2 -11.94 22.27 -13.77
CA ASN A 2 -12.91 22.37 -12.67
C ASN A 2 -12.89 21.10 -11.78
N LEU A 3 -12.18 21.18 -10.65
CA LEU A 3 -11.99 20.09 -9.69
C LEU A 3 -13.27 19.64 -8.96
N ARG A 4 -14.38 20.38 -9.12
CA ARG A 4 -15.69 19.97 -8.59
C ARG A 4 -16.37 18.94 -9.50
N LYS A 5 -16.08 18.98 -10.80
CA LYS A 5 -16.69 18.12 -11.83
C LYS A 5 -15.77 16.97 -12.23
N ARG A 6 -14.45 17.19 -12.30
CA ARG A 6 -13.46 16.20 -12.73
C ARG A 6 -12.30 16.14 -11.74
N GLU A 7 -11.68 14.98 -11.63
CA GLU A 7 -10.41 14.86 -10.91
C GLU A 7 -9.24 15.37 -11.76
N SER A 8 -8.22 15.88 -11.09
CA SER A 8 -6.92 16.13 -11.70
C SER A 8 -5.96 15.01 -11.32
N GLU A 9 -5.00 14.74 -12.18
CA GLU A 9 -3.90 13.83 -11.89
C GLU A 9 -2.57 14.57 -11.87
N PHE A 10 -1.72 14.29 -10.89
CA PHE A 10 -0.36 14.82 -10.83
C PHE A 10 0.54 13.88 -10.04
N LEU A 11 1.72 13.53 -10.56
CA LEU A 11 2.70 12.63 -9.92
C LEU A 11 2.10 11.31 -9.38
N GLY A 12 1.08 10.77 -10.04
CA GLY A 12 0.41 9.54 -9.59
C GLY A 12 -0.60 9.73 -8.45
N PHE A 13 -0.89 10.97 -8.05
CA PHE A 13 -2.01 11.33 -7.19
C PHE A 13 -3.23 11.73 -8.03
N THR A 14 -4.42 11.47 -7.51
CA THR A 14 -5.66 12.12 -7.97
C THR A 14 -6.04 13.22 -6.99
N ILE A 15 -6.59 14.33 -7.47
CA ILE A 15 -7.06 15.45 -6.63
C ILE A 15 -8.46 15.85 -7.07
N ARG A 16 -9.42 15.84 -6.14
CA ARG A 16 -10.82 16.24 -6.39
C ARG A 16 -11.39 17.05 -5.23
N ALA A 17 -12.25 18.03 -5.54
CA ALA A 17 -12.93 18.83 -4.54
C ALA A 17 -14.27 18.21 -4.14
N ASN A 18 -14.32 17.54 -2.99
CA ASN A 18 -15.50 16.85 -2.47
C ASN A 18 -16.25 17.70 -1.45
N LYS A 19 -17.57 17.56 -1.35
CA LYS A 19 -18.37 18.23 -0.31
C LYS A 19 -18.13 17.54 1.04
N LYS A 20 -17.95 18.32 2.11
CA LYS A 20 -17.91 17.88 3.50
C LYS A 20 -18.77 18.84 4.32
N GLY A 21 -20.00 18.43 4.60
CA GLY A 21 -21.04 19.31 5.17
C GLY A 21 -21.27 20.53 4.26
N LYS A 22 -21.20 21.73 4.85
CA LYS A 22 -21.37 23.01 4.13
C LYS A 22 -20.11 23.47 3.37
N LYS A 23 -18.95 22.82 3.58
CA LYS A 23 -17.66 23.19 2.97
C LYS A 23 -17.25 22.18 1.90
N ARG A 24 -16.15 22.46 1.19
CA ARG A 24 -15.48 21.50 0.30
C ARG A 24 -14.06 21.25 0.77
N VAL A 25 -13.61 20.02 0.61
CA VAL A 25 -12.26 19.55 0.98
C VAL A 25 -11.61 18.85 -0.21
N ALA A 26 -10.28 18.86 -0.26
CA ALA A 26 -9.54 18.10 -1.26
C ALA A 26 -9.47 16.63 -0.85
N HIS A 27 -10.00 15.76 -1.71
CA HIS A 27 -9.74 14.33 -1.66
C HIS A 27 -8.56 14.04 -2.56
N THR A 28 -7.49 13.52 -1.97
CA THR A 28 -6.29 13.11 -2.69
C THR A 28 -6.16 11.60 -2.62
N GLY A 29 -6.14 10.94 -3.77
CA GLY A 29 -6.05 9.49 -3.91
C GLY A 29 -4.86 9.06 -4.76
N ILE A 30 -4.94 7.87 -5.33
CA ILE A 30 -3.91 7.29 -6.20
C ILE A 30 -4.46 7.20 -7.63
N LYS A 31 -3.65 7.57 -8.63
CA LYS A 31 -3.97 7.39 -10.05
C LYS A 31 -4.19 5.92 -10.40
N ALA A 32 -5.19 5.61 -11.23
CA ALA A 32 -5.56 4.23 -11.60
C ALA A 32 -4.37 3.42 -12.16
N ASP A 33 -3.63 3.99 -13.12
CA ASP A 33 -2.44 3.33 -13.68
C ASP A 33 -1.36 3.06 -12.63
N LYS A 34 -1.21 3.97 -11.66
CA LYS A 34 -0.24 3.80 -10.57
C LYS A 34 -0.67 2.67 -9.63
N LYS A 35 -1.96 2.54 -9.32
CA LYS A 35 -2.51 1.39 -8.56
C LYS A 35 -2.22 0.06 -9.27
N ARG A 36 -2.43 0.00 -10.59
CA ARG A 36 -2.13 -1.21 -11.39
C ARG A 36 -0.65 -1.58 -11.30
N LYS A 37 0.25 -0.62 -11.53
CA LYS A 37 1.70 -0.83 -11.41
C LYS A 37 2.14 -1.27 -10.01
N ILE A 38 1.55 -0.66 -8.96
CA ILE A 38 1.81 -1.07 -7.58
C ILE A 38 1.41 -2.53 -7.34
N LYS A 39 0.22 -2.93 -7.83
CA LYS A 39 -0.28 -4.30 -7.70
C LYS A 39 0.60 -5.31 -8.43
N GLU A 40 1.04 -4.97 -9.64
CA GLU A 40 1.96 -5.80 -10.45
C GLU A 40 3.31 -5.99 -9.75
N GLU A 41 3.92 -4.92 -9.27
CA GLU A 41 5.21 -4.99 -8.58
C GLU A 41 5.11 -5.75 -7.26
N ALA A 42 4.03 -5.54 -6.49
CA ALA A 42 3.77 -6.32 -5.28
C ALA A 42 3.71 -7.83 -5.58
N LYS A 43 2.95 -8.23 -6.61
CA LYS A 43 2.86 -9.64 -7.02
C LYS A 43 4.21 -10.19 -7.47
N LYS A 44 5.02 -9.41 -8.19
CA LYS A 44 6.38 -9.81 -8.61
C LYS A 44 7.29 -10.07 -7.41
N LEU A 45 7.31 -9.17 -6.43
CA LEU A 45 8.09 -9.32 -5.20
C LEU A 45 7.62 -10.53 -4.37
N ILE A 46 6.31 -10.74 -4.23
CA ILE A 46 5.76 -11.91 -3.52
C ILE A 46 6.14 -13.22 -4.22
N ARG A 47 6.07 -13.29 -5.56
CA ARG A 47 6.55 -14.46 -6.31
C ARG A 47 8.03 -14.71 -6.09
N ARG A 48 8.85 -13.66 -6.06
CA ARG A 48 10.29 -13.76 -5.78
C ARG A 48 10.55 -14.35 -4.39
N ILE A 49 9.79 -13.96 -3.37
CA ILE A 49 9.87 -14.57 -2.03
C ILE A 49 9.52 -16.05 -2.09
N LYS A 50 8.47 -16.45 -2.82
CA LYS A 50 8.10 -17.86 -2.97
C LYS A 50 9.19 -18.68 -3.66
N THR A 51 9.74 -18.18 -4.77
CA THR A 51 10.76 -18.89 -5.56
C THR A 51 12.11 -18.96 -4.84
N SER A 52 12.48 -17.92 -4.11
CA SER A 52 13.73 -17.84 -3.35
C SER A 52 13.46 -17.25 -1.96
N PRO A 53 13.03 -18.07 -0.99
CA PRO A 53 12.76 -17.60 0.35
C PRO A 53 14.05 -17.13 1.02
N SER A 54 14.20 -15.82 1.17
CA SER A 54 15.38 -15.22 1.81
C SER A 54 15.00 -13.95 2.55
N ALA A 55 15.73 -13.65 3.62
CA ALA A 55 15.55 -12.42 4.40
C ALA A 55 15.67 -11.16 3.52
N LEU A 56 16.56 -11.19 2.53
CA LEU A 56 16.73 -10.10 1.56
C LEU A 56 15.47 -9.89 0.71
N ASN A 57 14.87 -10.96 0.17
CA ASN A 57 13.66 -10.82 -0.66
C ASN A 57 12.46 -10.33 0.17
N THR A 58 12.34 -10.78 1.42
CA THR A 58 11.34 -10.25 2.36
C THR A 58 11.59 -8.78 2.69
N LEU A 59 12.85 -8.39 2.91
CA LEU A 59 13.23 -7.00 3.15
C LEU A 59 12.90 -6.10 1.96
N LEU A 60 13.13 -6.55 0.73
CA LEU A 60 12.77 -5.81 -0.49
C LEU A 60 11.26 -5.56 -0.57
N PHE A 61 10.43 -6.56 -0.28
CA PHE A 61 8.97 -6.37 -0.23
C PHE A 61 8.55 -5.40 0.88
N ASN A 62 9.12 -5.52 2.08
CA ASN A 62 8.84 -4.62 3.20
C ASN A 62 9.23 -3.16 2.87
N SER A 63 10.40 -2.96 2.27
CA SER A 63 10.88 -1.65 1.82
C SER A 63 9.98 -1.05 0.75
N PHE A 64 9.50 -1.86 -0.20
CA PHE A 64 8.52 -1.43 -1.19
C PHE A 64 7.23 -0.94 -0.54
N VAL A 65 6.64 -1.71 0.38
CA VAL A 65 5.42 -1.32 1.11
C VAL A 65 5.64 -0.04 1.92
N LEU A 66 6.75 0.07 2.66
CA LEU A 66 7.09 1.26 3.41
C LEU A 66 7.25 2.49 2.49
N GLY A 67 7.87 2.31 1.33
CA GLY A 67 8.02 3.34 0.30
C GLY A 67 6.67 3.88 -0.19
N LEU A 68 5.68 3.02 -0.39
CA LEU A 68 4.32 3.43 -0.77
C LEU A 68 3.65 4.26 0.33
N HIS A 69 3.74 3.82 1.58
CA HIS A 69 3.21 4.56 2.72
C HIS A 69 3.86 5.94 2.85
N ASN A 70 5.18 6.03 2.66
CA ASN A 70 5.91 7.30 2.72
C ASN A 70 5.54 8.23 1.56
N TYR A 71 5.47 7.70 0.33
CA TYR A 71 5.15 8.47 -0.87
C TYR A 71 3.74 9.07 -0.80
N PHE A 72 2.74 8.26 -0.42
CA PHE A 72 1.35 8.69 -0.35
C PHE A 72 0.93 9.21 1.02
N LYS A 73 1.85 9.48 1.96
CA LYS A 73 1.50 9.85 3.35
C LYS A 73 0.64 11.11 3.47
N LYS A 74 0.70 12.00 2.47
CA LYS A 74 -0.06 13.26 2.43
C LYS A 74 -1.40 13.15 1.70
N ALA A 75 -1.69 12.01 1.07
CA ALA A 75 -2.94 11.80 0.36
C ALA A 75 -4.10 11.54 1.35
N THR A 76 -5.06 12.46 1.40
CA THR A 76 -6.15 12.47 2.39
C THR A 76 -7.11 11.30 2.27
N HIS A 77 -7.15 10.64 1.11
CA HIS A 77 -8.04 9.53 0.81
C HIS A 77 -7.28 8.26 0.40
N VAL A 78 -6.03 8.10 0.85
CA VAL A 78 -5.20 6.92 0.52
C VAL A 78 -5.60 5.66 1.28
N ASN A 79 -6.15 5.80 2.49
CA ASN A 79 -6.52 4.66 3.32
C ASN A 79 -7.46 3.67 2.59
N PRO A 80 -8.64 4.09 2.06
CA PRO A 80 -9.52 3.17 1.35
C PRO A 80 -8.86 2.55 0.10
N GLU A 81 -7.98 3.29 -0.56
CA GLU A 81 -7.24 2.81 -1.74
C GLU A 81 -6.27 1.68 -1.38
N PHE A 82 -5.52 1.83 -0.28
CA PHE A 82 -4.63 0.79 0.23
C PHE A 82 -5.41 -0.39 0.83
N ALA A 83 -6.55 -0.14 1.49
CA ALA A 83 -7.42 -1.21 1.99
C ALA A 83 -7.93 -2.08 0.84
N ARG A 84 -8.37 -1.46 -0.26
CA ARG A 84 -8.79 -2.19 -1.46
C ARG A 84 -7.63 -2.97 -2.09
N LEU A 85 -6.44 -2.36 -2.18
CA LEU A 85 -5.25 -3.03 -2.72
C LEU A 85 -4.83 -4.23 -1.84
N ALA A 86 -4.89 -4.10 -0.52
CA ALA A 86 -4.58 -5.18 0.42
C ALA A 86 -5.58 -6.33 0.29
N TYR A 87 -6.87 -6.04 0.19
CA TYR A 87 -7.91 -7.04 -0.07
C TYR A 87 -7.64 -7.80 -1.38
N ASP A 88 -7.41 -7.06 -2.47
CA ASP A 88 -7.11 -7.61 -3.79
C ASP A 88 -5.84 -8.50 -3.82
N LEU A 89 -4.89 -8.27 -2.91
CA LEU A 89 -3.65 -9.04 -2.80
C LEU A 89 -3.73 -10.15 -1.74
N GLY A 90 -4.73 -10.16 -0.86
CA GLY A 90 -4.78 -11.05 0.31
C GLY A 90 -4.69 -12.53 -0.04
N ALA A 91 -5.54 -13.01 -0.94
CA ALA A 91 -5.52 -14.40 -1.41
C ALA A 91 -4.20 -14.75 -2.12
N PHE A 92 -3.64 -13.80 -2.88
CA PHE A 92 -2.37 -14.00 -3.58
C PHE A 92 -1.20 -14.15 -2.60
N ILE A 93 -1.13 -13.27 -1.59
CA ILE A 93 -0.14 -13.32 -0.50
C ILE A 93 -0.26 -14.65 0.23
N TYR A 94 -1.46 -15.02 0.67
CA TYR A 94 -1.70 -16.27 1.41
C TYR A 94 -1.21 -17.50 0.63
N ASN A 95 -1.63 -17.64 -0.62
CA ASN A 95 -1.29 -18.79 -1.46
C ASN A 95 0.20 -18.89 -1.80
N HIS A 96 0.93 -17.77 -1.84
CA HIS A 96 2.35 -17.75 -2.18
C HIS A 96 3.26 -17.83 -0.97
N LEU A 97 2.85 -17.28 0.18
CA LEU A 97 3.69 -17.21 1.37
C LEU A 97 3.44 -18.35 2.36
N ARG A 98 2.24 -18.96 2.39
CA ARG A 98 1.95 -20.12 3.24
C ARG A 98 2.97 -21.26 3.12
N PRO A 99 3.46 -21.64 1.92
CA PRO A 99 4.41 -22.75 1.80
C PRO A 99 5.82 -22.42 2.31
N VAL A 100 6.17 -21.14 2.43
CA VAL A 100 7.54 -20.66 2.70
C VAL A 100 7.65 -19.86 4.00
N GLY A 101 6.56 -19.75 4.77
CA GLY A 101 6.53 -18.96 5.99
C GLY A 101 5.29 -19.25 6.84
N LYS A 102 5.34 -18.80 8.09
CA LYS A 102 4.23 -18.90 9.05
C LYS A 102 3.59 -17.53 9.21
N TYR A 103 2.26 -17.50 9.20
CA TYR A 103 1.51 -16.29 9.52
C TYR A 103 1.48 -16.07 11.02
N GLY A 104 1.90 -14.88 11.48
CA GLY A 104 1.89 -14.54 12.90
C GLY A 104 2.77 -13.32 13.21
N HIS A 105 2.76 -12.91 14.48
CA HIS A 105 3.68 -11.90 14.97
C HIS A 105 5.08 -12.49 15.15
N PRO A 106 6.14 -11.79 14.73
CA PRO A 106 7.51 -12.25 14.95
C PRO A 106 7.82 -12.27 16.45
N ALA A 107 8.42 -13.36 16.93
CA ALA A 107 8.86 -13.46 18.33
C ALA A 107 9.98 -12.45 18.65
N ASN A 108 10.91 -12.25 17.72
CA ASN A 108 12.02 -11.30 17.82
C ASN A 108 11.93 -10.25 16.70
N PRO A 109 11.03 -9.26 16.81
CA PRO A 109 10.87 -8.25 15.77
C PRO A 109 12.06 -7.28 15.72
N PRO A 110 12.48 -6.85 14.52
CA PRO A 110 13.46 -5.77 14.39
C PRO A 110 12.90 -4.46 14.95
N PRO A 111 13.74 -3.51 15.38
CA PRO A 111 13.30 -2.23 15.95
C PRO A 111 12.31 -1.44 15.07
N VAL A 112 12.49 -1.52 13.75
CA VAL A 112 11.59 -0.89 12.76
C VAL A 112 10.15 -1.40 12.85
N TYR A 113 9.97 -2.71 13.09
CA TYR A 113 8.65 -3.31 13.28
C TYR A 113 7.98 -2.79 14.55
N LYS A 114 8.72 -2.75 15.66
CA LYS A 114 8.22 -2.25 16.94
C LYS A 114 7.76 -0.79 16.84
N LYS A 115 8.58 0.06 16.21
CA LYS A 115 8.27 1.50 16.04
C LYS A 115 7.02 1.76 15.19
N ASN A 116 6.86 1.04 14.08
CA ASN A 116 5.88 1.40 13.05
C ASN A 116 4.59 0.57 13.07
N VAL A 117 4.63 -0.65 13.63
CA VAL A 117 3.52 -1.60 13.60
C VAL A 117 2.98 -1.89 14.99
N GLN A 118 3.85 -2.16 15.96
CA GLN A 118 3.42 -2.55 17.31
C GLN A 118 2.84 -1.38 18.12
N SER A 119 3.27 -0.14 17.85
CA SER A 119 2.78 1.08 18.52
C SER A 119 1.37 1.53 18.08
N ARG A 120 0.76 0.83 17.12
CA ARG A 120 -0.52 1.21 16.50
C ARG A 120 -1.70 0.32 16.91
N PHE A 121 -1.48 -0.63 17.81
CA PHE A 121 -2.48 -1.52 18.39
C PHE A 121 -2.37 -1.51 19.91
#